data_AF-A0A2G8T6L3-F1
#
_entry.id   AF-A0A2G8T6L3-F1
#
_cell.length_a   1.000
_cell.length_b   1.000
_cell.length_c   1.000
_cell.angle_alpha   90.00
_cell.angle_beta   90.00
_cell.angle_gamma   90.00
#
_symmetry.space_group_name_H-M   'P 1'
#
loop_
_entity.id
_entity.type
_entity.pdbx_description
1 polymer ?
#
loop_
_entity_poly.entity_id
_entity_poly.type
_entity_poly.pdbx_seq_one_letter_code
_entity_poly.pdbx_strand_id
1 'polypeptide(L)'
;MDQQKLRTLVFEKTGVRIDVDDPVFALVALNEAVLAEAVERHVALLDNATRELAGRLHDGGLGYHAGSLAPQPAASASSQLEKRIIVIAGAAAVLGALLVLMGQALFFKPAPAPVIQASELSEAQSAALRNAGKLEKIVQKLDAKTRNAIQADMQKP
;
A
#
# COMPACT_ATOMS: atom_id res chain seq x y z
N MET A 1 18.85 14.67 8.14
CA MET A 1 17.92 14.69 9.29
C MET A 1 18.71 14.80 10.59
N ASP A 2 18.14 15.32 11.68
CA ASP A 2 18.79 15.40 13.01
C ASP A 2 18.93 14.00 13.65
N GLN A 3 20.08 13.70 14.27
CA GLN A 3 20.39 12.40 14.87
C GLN A 3 19.45 12.05 16.04
N GLN A 4 19.03 13.04 16.83
CA GLN A 4 18.08 12.80 17.93
C GLN A 4 16.72 12.36 17.40
N LYS A 5 16.27 12.98 16.31
CA LYS A 5 15.02 12.64 15.64
C LYS A 5 15.10 11.24 15.01
N LEU A 6 16.23 10.90 14.42
CA LEU A 6 16.47 9.57 13.86
C LEU A 6 16.42 8.48 14.94
N ARG A 7 17.03 8.72 16.10
CA ARG A 7 17.03 7.78 17.23
C ARG A 7 15.62 7.52 17.75
N THR A 8 14.81 8.57 17.90
CA THR A 8 13.39 8.41 18.27
C THR A 8 12.64 7.60 17.24
N LEU A 9 12.87 7.85 15.95
CA LEU A 9 12.17 7.17 14.86
C LEU A 9 12.56 5.69 14.73
N VAL A 10 13.83 5.36 14.98
CA VAL A 10 14.32 3.98 15.07
C VAL A 10 13.68 3.27 16.27
N PHE A 11 13.62 3.92 17.43
CA PHE A 11 12.95 3.38 18.61
C PHE A 11 11.45 3.16 18.39
N GLU A 12 10.74 4.11 17.79
CA GLU A 12 9.30 3.98 17.49
C GLU A 12 9.01 2.83 16.51
N LYS A 13 9.86 2.63 15.50
CA LYS A 13 9.65 1.59 14.49
C LYS A 13 10.10 0.20 14.92
N THR A 14 11.13 0.11 15.76
CA THR A 14 11.75 -1.18 16.11
C THR A 14 11.51 -1.59 17.56
N GLY A 15 11.12 -0.65 18.43
CA GLY A 15 11.05 -0.85 19.88
C GLY A 15 12.42 -0.93 20.57
N VAL A 16 13.52 -0.86 19.81
CA VAL A 16 14.88 -1.04 20.32
C VAL A 16 15.52 0.32 20.59
N ARG A 17 16.04 0.49 21.81
CA ARG A 17 16.88 1.65 22.15
C ARG A 17 18.29 1.38 21.66
N ILE A 18 18.73 2.17 20.70
CA ILE A 18 20.06 2.07 20.11
C ILE A 18 20.82 3.37 20.44
N ASP A 19 22.03 3.23 20.97
CA ASP A 19 22.89 4.35 21.29
C ASP A 19 23.54 4.93 20.03
N VAL A 20 24.02 6.18 20.13
CA VAL A 20 24.60 6.90 18.98
C VAL A 20 25.93 6.27 18.52
N ASP A 21 26.67 5.67 19.46
CA ASP A 21 27.94 4.99 19.19
C ASP A 21 27.74 3.55 18.69
N ASP A 22 26.49 3.08 18.59
CA ASP A 22 26.20 1.74 18.09
C ASP A 22 26.45 1.67 16.58
N PRO A 23 27.22 0.67 16.08
CA PRO A 23 27.47 0.51 14.66
C PRO A 23 26.19 0.37 13.82
N VAL A 24 25.11 -0.18 14.37
CA VAL A 24 23.80 -0.27 13.70
C VAL A 24 23.20 1.11 13.52
N PHE A 25 23.30 1.99 14.52
CA PHE A 25 22.81 3.36 14.40
C PHE A 25 23.61 4.16 13.38
N ALA A 26 24.93 3.98 13.33
CA ALA A 26 25.79 4.61 12.34
C ALA A 26 25.39 4.23 10.90
N LEU A 27 25.05 2.95 10.65
CA LEU A 27 24.58 2.49 9.35
C LEU A 27 23.22 3.10 8.97
N VAL A 28 22.30 3.19 9.92
CA VAL A 28 20.99 3.82 9.70
C VAL A 28 21.15 5.31 9.41
N ALA A 29 22.01 6.01 10.16
CA ALA A 29 22.30 7.42 9.95
C ALA A 29 22.98 7.68 8.59
N LEU A 30 23.91 6.81 8.19
CA LEU A 30 24.56 6.89 6.89
C LEU A 30 23.56 6.66 5.75
N ASN A 31 22.73 5.62 5.85
CA ASN A 31 21.69 5.36 4.84
C ASN A 31 20.74 6.54 4.71
N GLU A 32 20.30 7.14 5.81
CA GLU A 32 19.43 8.33 5.78
C GLU A 32 20.12 9.55 5.16
N ALA A 33 21.39 9.78 5.45
CA ALA A 33 22.15 10.86 4.83
C ALA A 33 22.27 10.67 3.31
N VAL A 34 22.62 9.46 2.87
CA VAL A 34 22.75 9.13 1.44
C VAL A 34 21.41 9.18 0.72
N LEU A 35 20.34 8.69 1.35
CA LEU A 35 18.99 8.75 0.79
C LEU A 35 18.52 10.20 0.65
N ALA A 36 18.75 11.04 1.65
CA ALA A 36 18.42 12.46 1.58
C ALA A 36 19.14 13.17 0.42
N GLU A 37 20.45 12.92 0.27
CA GLU A 37 21.23 13.48 -0.83
C GLU A 37 20.75 12.97 -2.21
N ALA A 38 20.45 11.67 -2.32
CA ALA A 38 19.97 11.08 -3.55
C ALA A 38 18.61 11.65 -3.98
N VAL A 39 17.69 11.83 -3.02
CA VAL A 39 16.38 12.45 -3.24
C VAL A 39 16.54 13.90 -3.66
N GLU A 40 17.39 14.67 -2.98
CA GLU A 40 17.65 16.08 -3.32
C GLU A 40 18.19 16.23 -4.75
N ARG A 41 19.16 15.39 -5.14
CA ARG A 41 19.68 15.35 -6.51
C ARG A 41 18.59 15.00 -7.52
N HIS A 42 17.71 14.06 -7.21
CA HIS A 42 16.61 13.68 -8.10
C HIS A 42 15.56 14.78 -8.25
N VAL A 43 15.19 15.45 -7.15
CA VAL A 43 14.26 16.59 -7.20
C VAL A 43 14.85 17.71 -8.06
N ALA A 44 16.13 18.04 -7.87
CA ALA A 44 16.80 19.04 -8.70
C ALA A 44 16.81 18.68 -10.21
N LEU A 45 17.01 17.39 -10.53
CA LEU A 45 16.92 16.92 -11.91
C LEU A 45 15.49 17.02 -12.48
N LEU A 46 14.48 16.67 -11.69
CA LEU A 46 13.07 16.78 -12.07
C LEU A 46 12.65 18.24 -12.26
N ASP A 47 13.11 19.15 -11.42
CA ASP A 47 12.81 20.58 -11.54
C ASP A 47 13.43 21.16 -12.82
N ASN A 48 14.65 20.75 -13.15
CA ASN A 48 15.29 21.14 -14.41
C ASN A 48 14.54 20.60 -15.63
N ALA A 49 14.17 19.31 -15.61
CA ALA A 49 13.40 18.69 -16.69
C ALA A 49 12.01 19.33 -16.85
N THR A 50 11.34 19.62 -15.74
CA THR A 50 10.04 20.33 -15.72
C THR A 50 10.17 21.72 -16.31
N ARG A 51 11.23 22.47 -15.95
CA ARG A 51 11.48 23.82 -16.49
C ARG A 51 11.77 23.78 -17.99
N GLU A 52 12.52 22.79 -18.45
CA GLU A 52 12.78 22.57 -19.87
C GLU A 52 11.49 22.24 -20.63
N LEU A 53 10.65 21.37 -20.08
CA LEU A 53 9.35 21.03 -20.66
C LEU A 53 8.42 22.24 -20.71
N ALA A 54 8.37 23.06 -19.65
CA ALA A 54 7.59 24.29 -19.61
C ALA A 54 8.07 25.31 -20.66
N GLY A 55 9.38 25.44 -20.85
CA GLY A 55 9.96 26.25 -21.93
C GLY A 55 9.53 25.75 -23.31
N ARG A 56 9.61 24.43 -23.55
CA ARG A 56 9.14 23.83 -24.81
C ARG A 56 7.64 24.01 -25.06
N LEU A 57 6.81 24.04 -24.02
CA LEU A 57 5.38 24.33 -24.15
C LEU A 57 5.10 25.81 -24.44
N HIS A 58 5.92 26.71 -23.91
CA HIS A 58 5.84 28.14 -24.19
C HIS A 58 6.27 28.46 -25.62
N ASP A 59 7.41 27.91 -26.06
CA ASP A 59 7.92 28.06 -27.42
C ASP A 59 7.11 27.27 -28.46
N GLY A 60 6.51 26.15 -28.04
CA GLY A 60 5.67 25.27 -28.86
C GLY A 60 4.26 25.78 -29.14
N GLY A 61 3.90 26.97 -28.64
CA GLY A 61 2.75 27.74 -29.09
C GLY A 61 1.45 26.96 -29.28
N LEU A 62 0.80 26.56 -28.18
CA LEU A 62 -0.68 26.51 -28.20
C LEU A 62 -1.18 27.96 -28.15
N GLY A 63 -0.99 28.66 -29.26
CA GLY A 63 -1.48 30.01 -29.47
C GLY A 63 -2.99 30.01 -29.37
N TYR A 64 -3.51 30.60 -28.30
CA TYR A 64 -4.86 31.13 -28.29
C TYR A 64 -4.85 32.28 -29.31
N HIS A 65 -5.28 31.99 -30.55
CA HIS A 65 -5.37 32.98 -31.62
C HIS A 65 -6.47 33.99 -31.28
N ALA A 66 -6.12 35.01 -30.52
CA ALA A 66 -6.87 36.26 -30.47
C ALA A 66 -6.61 37.01 -31.78
N GLY A 67 -7.55 36.92 -32.71
CA GLY A 67 -7.68 37.84 -33.83
C GLY A 67 -7.49 37.24 -35.22
N SER A 68 -8.59 36.82 -35.84
CA SER A 68 -9.02 37.33 -37.15
C SER A 68 -10.42 36.81 -37.46
N LEU A 69 -11.39 37.73 -37.52
CA LEU A 69 -12.76 37.43 -37.97
C LEU A 69 -12.75 37.23 -39.49
N ALA A 70 -12.65 35.98 -39.94
CA ALA A 70 -13.09 35.57 -41.26
C ALA A 70 -13.88 34.27 -41.14
N PRO A 71 -15.14 34.20 -41.61
CA PRO A 71 -15.93 32.99 -41.49
C PRO A 71 -15.51 32.00 -42.57
N GLN A 72 -14.65 31.05 -42.20
CA GLN A 72 -14.31 29.89 -43.01
C GLN A 72 -14.93 28.64 -42.36
N PRO A 73 -15.50 27.68 -43.12
CA PRO A 73 -16.34 26.63 -42.54
C PRO A 73 -15.50 25.64 -41.73
N ALA A 74 -15.43 25.86 -40.42
CA ALA A 74 -14.61 25.13 -39.46
C ALA A 74 -15.34 23.94 -38.80
N ALA A 75 -16.27 23.28 -39.50
CA ALA A 75 -17.10 22.23 -38.88
C ALA A 75 -16.43 20.84 -38.82
N SER A 76 -15.26 20.64 -39.42
CA SER A 76 -14.63 19.31 -39.53
C SER A 76 -13.33 19.13 -38.73
N ALA A 77 -12.64 20.23 -38.39
CA ALA A 77 -11.34 20.19 -37.73
C ALA A 77 -11.45 19.94 -36.22
N SER A 78 -12.51 20.44 -35.58
CA SER A 78 -12.77 20.26 -34.14
C SER A 78 -12.92 18.80 -33.74
N SER A 79 -13.65 18.00 -34.54
CA SER A 79 -13.92 16.59 -34.23
C SER A 79 -12.67 15.69 -34.25
N GLN A 80 -11.71 15.95 -35.13
CA GLN A 80 -10.48 15.16 -35.17
C GLN A 80 -9.55 15.51 -34.02
N LEU A 81 -9.48 16.79 -33.64
CA LEU A 81 -8.65 17.26 -32.54
C LEU A 81 -9.20 16.76 -31.19
N GLU A 82 -10.51 16.81 -30.98
CA GLU A 82 -11.16 16.24 -29.79
C GLU A 82 -10.93 14.73 -29.67
N LYS A 83 -11.06 13.97 -30.77
CA LYS A 83 -10.76 12.53 -30.77
C LYS A 83 -9.30 12.26 -30.41
N ARG A 84 -8.36 13.04 -30.95
CA ARG A 84 -6.93 12.92 -30.62
C ARG A 84 -6.67 13.25 -29.15
N ILE A 85 -7.30 14.30 -28.60
CA ILE A 85 -7.15 14.65 -27.18
C ILE A 85 -7.69 13.55 -26.29
N ILE A 86 -8.87 12.99 -26.59
CA ILE A 86 -9.45 11.89 -25.81
C ILE A 86 -8.56 10.65 -25.86
N VAL A 87 -8.02 10.30 -27.03
CA VAL A 87 -7.11 9.16 -27.18
C VAL A 87 -5.79 9.40 -26.44
N ILE A 88 -5.20 10.59 -26.53
CA ILE A 88 -3.96 10.94 -25.84
C ILE A 88 -4.16 10.93 -24.33
N ALA A 89 -5.23 11.56 -23.83
CA ALA A 89 -5.56 11.58 -22.40
C ALA A 89 -5.83 10.17 -21.87
N GLY A 90 -6.57 9.35 -22.62
CA GLY A 90 -6.83 7.95 -22.28
C GLY A 90 -5.54 7.12 -22.23
N ALA A 91 -4.68 7.25 -23.25
CA ALA A 91 -3.40 6.54 -23.29
C ALA A 91 -2.46 6.98 -22.17
N ALA A 92 -2.39 8.28 -21.87
CA ALA A 92 -1.59 8.81 -20.77
C ALA A 92 -2.10 8.32 -19.40
N ALA A 93 -3.42 8.26 -19.20
CA ALA A 93 -4.01 7.74 -17.97
C ALA A 93 -3.71 6.24 -17.77
N VAL A 94 -3.83 5.44 -18.85
CA VAL A 94 -3.49 4.00 -18.81
C VAL A 94 -2.00 3.79 -18.54
N LEU A 95 -1.13 4.52 -19.23
CA LEU A 95 0.31 4.44 -19.02
C LEU A 95 0.70 4.84 -17.59
N GLY A 96 0.10 5.91 -17.07
CA GLY A 96 0.29 6.36 -15.69
C GLY A 96 -0.16 5.30 -14.68
N ALA A 97 -1.33 4.70 -14.88
CA ALA A 97 -1.81 3.61 -14.03
C ALA A 97 -0.88 2.40 -14.05
N LEU A 98 -0.37 2.00 -15.23
CA LEU A 98 0.59 0.90 -15.36
C LEU A 98 1.92 1.20 -14.68
N LEU A 99 2.45 2.42 -14.82
CA LEU A 99 3.68 2.84 -14.16
C LEU A 99 3.52 2.87 -12.64
N VAL A 100 2.37 3.33 -12.12
CA VAL A 100 2.08 3.31 -10.68
C VAL A 100 1.99 1.86 -10.19
N LEU A 101 1.26 0.98 -10.88
CA LEU A 101 1.17 -0.44 -10.50
C LEU A 101 2.53 -1.14 -10.57
N MET A 102 3.34 -0.85 -11.58
CA MET A 102 4.70 -1.38 -11.71
C MET A 102 5.61 -0.86 -10.59
N GLY A 103 5.52 0.42 -10.25
CA GLY A 103 6.24 1.01 -9.12
C GLY A 103 5.82 0.39 -7.79
N GLN A 104 4.52 0.15 -7.59
CA GLN A 104 4.02 -0.60 -6.44
C GLN A 104 4.60 -2.02 -6.42
N ALA A 105 4.60 -2.74 -7.55
CA ALA A 105 5.13 -4.11 -7.61
C ALA A 105 6.66 -4.20 -7.38
N LEU A 106 7.43 -3.21 -7.82
CA LEU A 106 8.89 -3.21 -7.69
C LEU A 106 9.38 -2.71 -6.32
N PHE A 107 8.68 -1.75 -5.70
CA PHE A 107 9.11 -1.12 -4.44
C PHE A 107 8.31 -1.56 -3.22
N PHE A 108 7.05 -1.97 -3.40
CA PHE A 108 6.22 -2.51 -2.34
C PHE A 108 6.07 -4.01 -2.54
N LYS A 109 6.76 -4.80 -1.70
CA LYS A 109 6.33 -6.18 -1.47
C LYS A 109 4.87 -6.12 -1.02
N PRO A 110 3.93 -6.86 -1.66
CA PRO A 110 2.57 -6.93 -1.15
C PRO A 110 2.69 -7.30 0.33
N ALA A 111 2.10 -6.48 1.19
CA ALA A 111 1.98 -6.83 2.60
C ALA A 111 1.45 -8.27 2.62
N PRO A 112 2.10 -9.20 3.34
CA PRO A 112 1.58 -10.55 3.44
C PRO A 112 0.11 -10.40 3.81
N ALA A 113 -0.77 -10.91 2.94
CA ALA A 113 -2.20 -10.94 3.22
C ALA A 113 -2.33 -11.35 4.68
N PRO A 114 -3.14 -10.64 5.50
CA PRO A 114 -3.22 -10.93 6.92
C PRO A 114 -3.41 -12.42 7.02
N VAL A 115 -2.34 -13.11 7.43
CA VAL A 115 -2.42 -14.51 7.74
C VAL A 115 -3.32 -14.39 8.94
N ILE A 116 -4.59 -14.70 8.74
CA ILE A 116 -5.41 -15.22 9.81
C ILE A 116 -4.62 -16.47 10.19
N GLN A 117 -3.59 -16.28 11.02
CA GLN A 117 -3.02 -17.31 11.84
C GLN A 117 -4.26 -17.71 12.60
N ALA A 118 -4.91 -18.78 12.12
CA ALA A 118 -5.82 -19.53 12.93
C ALA A 118 -4.99 -19.79 14.16
N SER A 119 -5.24 -19.03 15.25
CA SER A 119 -4.51 -19.16 16.50
C SER A 119 -4.42 -20.65 16.72
N GLU A 120 -3.21 -21.20 16.58
CA GLU A 120 -3.02 -22.63 16.70
C GLU A 120 -3.57 -22.94 18.07
N LEU A 121 -4.65 -23.73 18.10
CA LEU A 121 -5.39 -24.03 19.31
C LEU A 121 -4.35 -24.39 20.36
N SER A 122 -4.27 -23.57 21.41
CA SER A 122 -3.34 -23.79 22.52
C SER A 122 -3.35 -25.28 22.85
N GLU A 123 -2.21 -25.89 23.18
CA GLU A 123 -2.17 -27.34 23.42
C GLU A 123 -3.29 -27.81 24.37
N ALA A 124 -3.65 -26.96 25.35
CA ALA A 124 -4.80 -27.12 26.24
C ALA A 124 -6.17 -27.15 25.51
N GLN A 125 -6.40 -26.25 24.55
CA GLN A 125 -7.61 -26.23 23.72
C GLN A 125 -7.67 -27.43 22.76
N SER A 126 -6.54 -27.85 22.20
CA SER A 126 -6.46 -29.06 21.36
C SER A 126 -6.76 -30.33 22.18
N ALA A 127 -6.33 -30.37 23.44
CA ALA A 127 -6.62 -31.46 24.37
C ALA A 127 -8.08 -31.44 24.81
N ALA A 128 -8.65 -30.24 25.06
CA ALA A 128 -10.06 -30.08 25.41
C ALA A 128 -10.98 -30.59 24.30
N LEU A 129 -10.69 -30.30 23.03
CA LEU A 129 -11.47 -30.81 21.90
C LEU A 129 -11.39 -32.33 21.76
N ARG A 130 -10.20 -32.92 21.97
CA ARG A 130 -10.03 -34.38 21.98
C ARG A 130 -10.79 -35.05 23.12
N ASN A 131 -10.83 -34.42 24.28
CA ASN A 131 -11.59 -34.91 25.43
C ASN A 131 -13.11 -34.74 25.23
N ALA A 132 -13.55 -33.66 24.59
CA ALA A 132 -14.95 -33.43 24.24
C ALA A 132 -15.51 -34.56 23.36
N GLY A 133 -14.77 -34.99 22.33
CA GLY A 133 -15.21 -36.10 21.46
C GLY A 133 -15.26 -37.46 22.17
N LYS A 134 -14.46 -37.68 23.22
CA LYS A 134 -14.55 -38.88 24.07
C LYS A 134 -15.76 -38.83 24.99
N LEU A 135 -16.01 -37.67 25.60
CA LEU A 135 -17.16 -37.44 26.46
C LEU A 135 -18.47 -37.61 25.69
N GLU A 136 -18.55 -37.13 24.45
CA GLU A 136 -19.73 -37.31 23.59
C GLU A 136 -20.02 -38.79 23.32
N LYS A 137 -18.99 -39.59 23.00
CA LYS A 137 -19.13 -41.05 22.81
C LYS A 137 -19.56 -41.78 24.07
N ILE A 138 -19.11 -41.31 25.25
CA ILE A 138 -19.52 -41.87 26.53
C ILE A 138 -20.99 -41.52 26.77
N VAL A 139 -21.37 -40.24 26.62
CA VAL A 139 -22.76 -39.77 26.77
C VAL A 139 -23.72 -40.54 25.85
N GLN A 140 -23.34 -40.85 24.60
CA GLN A 140 -24.16 -41.67 23.70
C GLN A 140 -24.37 -43.11 24.19
N LYS A 141 -23.44 -43.66 24.99
CA LYS A 141 -23.54 -44.99 25.59
C LYS A 141 -24.26 -45.01 26.94
N LEU A 142 -24.55 -43.84 27.52
CA LEU A 142 -25.33 -43.74 28.76
C LEU A 142 -26.82 -44.03 28.50
N ASP A 143 -27.50 -44.49 29.55
CA ASP A 143 -28.94 -44.73 29.53
C ASP A 143 -29.72 -43.43 29.26
N ALA A 144 -30.96 -43.57 28.77
CA ALA A 144 -31.78 -42.44 28.36
C ALA A 144 -32.11 -41.47 29.51
N LYS A 145 -32.21 -41.96 30.75
CA LYS A 145 -32.54 -41.13 31.91
C LYS A 145 -31.36 -40.22 32.26
N THR A 146 -30.15 -40.76 32.24
CA THR A 146 -28.93 -39.98 32.54
C THR A 146 -28.61 -38.99 31.41
N ARG A 147 -28.83 -39.35 30.14
CA ARG A 147 -28.71 -38.40 29.02
C ARG A 147 -29.65 -37.20 29.12
N ASN A 148 -30.92 -37.45 29.48
CA ASN A 148 -31.90 -36.38 29.64
C ASN A 148 -31.56 -35.45 30.82
N ALA A 149 -31.01 -36.00 31.91
CA ALA A 149 -30.55 -35.20 33.04
C ALA A 149 -29.36 -34.29 32.68
N ILE A 150 -28.39 -34.81 31.92
CA ILE A 150 -27.24 -34.01 31.43
C ILE A 150 -27.70 -32.88 30.50
N GLN A 151 -28.62 -33.16 29.58
CA GLN A 151 -29.17 -32.13 28.68
C GLN A 151 -29.94 -31.04 29.44
N ALA A 152 -30.72 -31.43 30.45
CA ALA A 152 -31.43 -30.49 31.31
C ALA A 152 -30.48 -29.61 32.12
N ASP A 153 -29.32 -30.13 32.53
CA ASP A 153 -28.32 -29.35 33.28
C ASP A 153 -27.54 -28.38 32.37
N MET A 154 -27.25 -28.76 31.11
CA MET A 154 -26.62 -27.87 30.12
C MET A 154 -27.53 -26.72 29.64
N GLN A 155 -28.84 -26.82 29.84
CA GLN A 155 -29.81 -25.77 29.48
C GLN A 155 -30.09 -24.79 30.64
N LYS A 156 -29.47 -24.99 31.81
CA LYS A 156 -29.57 -24.01 32.90
C LYS A 156 -28.72 -22.78 32.54
N PRO A 157 -29.27 -21.56 32.68
CA PRO A 157 -28.53 -20.32 32.45
C PRO A 157 -27.42 -20.10 33.49
#